data_AF-A0A397JCX2-F1
#
_entry.id   AF-A0A397JCX2-F1
#
_cell.length_a   1.000
_cell.length_b   1.000
_cell.length_c   1.000
_cell.angle_alpha   90.00
_cell.angle_beta   90.00
_cell.angle_gamma   90.00
#
_symmetry.space_group_name_H-M   'P 1'
#
loop_
_entity.id
_entity.type
_entity.pdbx_description
1 polymer ?
#
loop_
_entity_poly.entity_id
_entity_poly.type
_entity_poly.pdbx_seq_one_letter_code
_entity_poly.pdbx_strand_id
1 'polypeptide(L)'
;MAFHQNYSYLTDQLPPSLIQESWRRLTMKKRDPLTEIEAGNINLVIENFLKHEVERYNQKKERQHQYTKIRDDTNGIDHFIPLESAELTHQSTASSIEQDRQSPISSEISCVENTELHSSHTLQTHTKYLKKLRQDLISKINKENVLYLKNEREKLTNENVKYLETERKRLQFEYDCHFKEFSDASYKLKQKFEDRYKSKVSTMETQFYSTTNEYDKKIIDLTSSINRYKEDMQSLKKTNKATLEKINKLENKCRQLEDVVSAKDQKIISLNDKIISYYPRG
;
A
#
# COMPACT_ATOMS: atom_id res chain seq x y z
N MET A 1 -19.08 4.95 26.74
CA MET A 1 -18.38 5.08 25.43
C MET A 1 -17.76 3.74 25.10
N ALA A 2 -18.50 2.91 24.38
CA ALA A 2 -18.09 1.55 24.10
C ALA A 2 -18.45 1.22 22.66
N PHE A 3 -17.55 0.50 22.00
CA PHE A 3 -17.86 -0.13 20.72
C PHE A 3 -19.02 -1.12 20.90
N HIS A 4 -19.79 -1.32 19.83
CA HIS A 4 -20.84 -2.33 19.80
C HIS A 4 -20.29 -3.70 20.22
N GLN A 5 -21.09 -4.51 20.93
CA GLN A 5 -20.71 -5.87 21.34
C GLN A 5 -20.30 -6.78 20.17
N ASN A 6 -20.76 -6.46 18.95
CA ASN A 6 -20.36 -7.18 17.74
C ASN A 6 -18.85 -7.11 17.46
N TYR A 7 -18.14 -6.13 18.04
CA TYR A 7 -16.69 -6.01 17.89
C TYR A 7 -15.90 -6.59 19.07
N SER A 8 -16.55 -7.24 20.04
CA SER A 8 -15.87 -7.81 21.21
C SER A 8 -14.70 -8.71 20.81
N TYR A 9 -14.86 -9.52 19.77
CA TYR A 9 -13.79 -10.37 19.25
C TYR A 9 -12.54 -9.62 18.76
N LEU A 10 -12.64 -8.32 18.42
CA LEU A 10 -11.52 -7.45 18.05
C LEU A 10 -11.02 -6.64 19.23
N THR A 11 -11.94 -6.11 20.06
CA THR A 11 -11.57 -5.30 21.21
C THR A 11 -10.87 -6.13 22.29
N ASP A 12 -11.23 -7.40 22.45
CA ASP A 12 -10.61 -8.30 23.42
C ASP A 12 -9.14 -8.64 23.07
N GLN A 13 -8.75 -8.43 21.81
CA GLN A 13 -7.37 -8.60 21.34
C GLN A 13 -6.50 -7.36 21.56
N LEU A 14 -7.11 -6.23 21.95
CA LEU A 14 -6.42 -4.95 22.14
C LEU A 14 -6.33 -4.59 23.62
N PRO A 15 -5.22 -4.00 24.08
CA PRO A 15 -5.15 -3.43 25.41
C PRO A 15 -6.12 -2.24 25.56
N PRO A 16 -6.67 -1.99 26.77
CA PRO A 16 -7.66 -0.94 27.02
C PRO A 16 -7.27 0.46 26.54
N SER A 17 -5.99 0.81 26.62
CA SER A 17 -5.48 2.11 26.15
C SER A 17 -5.61 2.30 24.63
N LEU A 18 -5.45 1.23 23.84
CA LEU A 18 -5.58 1.28 22.39
C LEU A 18 -7.04 1.29 21.95
N ILE A 19 -7.93 0.66 22.71
CA ILE A 19 -9.38 0.75 22.48
C ILE A 19 -9.84 2.20 22.65
N GLN A 20 -9.39 2.86 23.73
CA GLN A 20 -9.72 4.26 24.00
C GLN A 20 -9.15 5.21 22.95
N GLU A 21 -7.91 4.99 22.52
CA GLU A 21 -7.28 5.79 21.46
C GLU A 21 -7.97 5.57 20.09
N SER A 22 -8.39 4.35 19.80
CA SER A 22 -9.14 4.00 18.59
C SER A 22 -10.49 4.71 18.55
N TRP A 23 -11.21 4.70 19.68
CA TRP A 23 -12.46 5.44 19.83
C TRP A 23 -12.25 6.93 19.58
N ARG A 24 -11.24 7.53 20.21
CA ARG A 24 -10.87 8.95 20.03
C ARG A 24 -10.56 9.29 18.57
N ARG A 25 -9.86 8.41 17.85
CA ARG A 25 -9.52 8.63 16.43
C ARG A 25 -10.73 8.58 15.50
N LEU A 26 -11.71 7.74 15.82
CA LEU A 26 -12.94 7.63 15.03
C LEU A 26 -13.88 8.81 15.28
N THR A 27 -13.97 9.28 16.52
CA THR A 27 -14.88 10.38 16.91
C THR A 27 -14.28 11.78 16.77
N MET A 28 -12.94 11.93 16.75
CA MET A 28 -12.25 13.22 16.63
C MET A 28 -11.47 13.39 15.31
N LYS A 29 -11.84 12.65 14.26
CA LYS A 29 -11.13 12.70 12.98
C LYS A 29 -11.20 14.10 12.35
N LYS A 30 -10.06 14.61 11.85
CA LYS A 30 -9.93 15.96 11.26
C LYS A 30 -10.75 16.17 9.97
N ARG A 31 -11.19 15.08 9.33
CA ARG A 31 -12.13 15.06 8.19
C ARG A 31 -13.15 13.94 8.47
N ASP A 32 -14.41 14.32 8.60
CA ASP A 32 -15.56 13.46 8.88
C ASP A 32 -15.46 12.65 10.19
N PRO A 33 -15.58 13.31 11.36
CA PRO A 33 -15.72 12.61 12.63
C PRO A 33 -17.04 11.83 12.64
N LEU A 34 -16.96 10.55 13.02
CA LEU A 34 -18.17 9.76 13.29
C LEU A 34 -18.82 10.28 14.57
N THR A 35 -20.14 10.44 14.55
CA THR A 35 -20.88 10.72 15.79
C THR A 35 -20.74 9.54 16.75
N GLU A 36 -20.86 9.76 18.05
CA GLU A 36 -20.74 8.68 19.05
C GLU A 36 -21.75 7.54 18.82
N ILE A 37 -22.91 7.86 18.25
CA ILE A 37 -23.96 6.89 17.89
C ILE A 37 -23.53 6.04 16.69
N GLU A 38 -22.94 6.64 15.66
CA GLU A 38 -22.43 5.91 14.50
C GLU A 38 -21.19 5.08 14.86
N ALA A 39 -20.31 5.62 15.71
CA ALA A 39 -19.14 4.93 16.25
C ALA A 39 -19.50 3.73 17.14
N GLY A 40 -20.64 3.82 17.82
CA GLY A 40 -21.21 2.76 18.66
C GLY A 40 -22.05 1.72 17.90
N ASN A 41 -22.34 1.93 16.61
CA ASN A 41 -23.19 1.05 15.81
C ASN A 41 -22.38 0.09 14.90
N ILE A 42 -23.06 -0.91 14.34
CA ILE A 42 -22.46 -1.86 13.42
C ILE A 42 -22.22 -1.17 12.06
N ASN A 43 -20.95 -0.98 11.70
CA ASN A 43 -20.48 -0.31 10.50
C ASN A 43 -19.15 -0.94 10.04
N LEU A 44 -19.11 -1.37 8.78
CA LEU A 44 -17.95 -2.01 8.17
C LEU A 44 -16.68 -1.14 8.20
N VAL A 45 -16.82 0.19 8.20
CA VAL A 45 -15.68 1.11 8.30
C VAL A 45 -14.98 0.99 9.66
N ILE A 46 -15.77 0.83 10.73
CA ILE A 46 -15.28 0.67 12.10
C ILE A 46 -14.65 -0.71 12.25
N GLU A 47 -15.30 -1.75 11.73
CA GLU A 47 -14.76 -3.12 11.76
C GLU A 47 -13.39 -3.22 11.06
N ASN A 48 -13.27 -2.63 9.86
CA ASN A 48 -12.01 -2.62 9.11
C ASN A 48 -10.92 -1.81 9.82
N PHE A 49 -11.29 -0.69 10.46
CA PHE A 49 -10.37 0.10 11.25
C PHE A 49 -9.83 -0.70 12.46
N LEU A 50 -10.72 -1.37 13.20
CA LEU A 50 -10.34 -2.18 14.36
C LEU A 50 -9.50 -3.40 13.95
N LYS A 51 -9.83 -4.08 12.84
CA LYS A 51 -8.98 -5.15 12.27
C LYS A 51 -7.57 -4.65 11.96
N HIS A 52 -7.45 -3.47 11.36
CA HIS A 52 -6.15 -2.87 11.06
C HIS A 52 -5.36 -2.52 12.34
N GLU A 53 -6.03 -2.05 13.39
CA GLU A 53 -5.36 -1.70 14.64
C GLU A 53 -4.92 -2.96 15.42
N VAL A 54 -5.72 -4.03 15.41
CA VAL A 54 -5.32 -5.37 15.93
C VAL A 54 -4.08 -5.89 15.21
N GLU A 55 -4.09 -5.85 13.87
CA GLU A 55 -2.96 -6.28 13.05
C GLU A 55 -1.70 -5.47 13.36
N ARG A 56 -1.82 -4.15 13.45
CA ARG A 56 -0.70 -3.27 13.81
C ARG A 56 -0.16 -3.59 15.20
N TYR A 57 -1.03 -3.82 16.17
CA TYR A 57 -0.65 -4.16 17.54
C TYR A 57 0.12 -5.49 17.57
N ASN A 58 -0.40 -6.52 16.91
CA ASN A 58 0.26 -7.83 16.82
C ASN A 58 1.61 -7.74 16.12
N GLN A 59 1.72 -7.05 15.00
CA GLN A 59 3.01 -6.83 14.32
C GLN A 59 4.02 -6.06 15.19
N LYS A 60 3.55 -5.12 16.02
CA LYS A 60 4.43 -4.40 16.96
C LYS A 60 4.88 -5.33 18.09
N LYS A 61 3.97 -6.15 18.63
CA LYS A 61 4.26 -7.15 19.66
C LYS A 61 5.25 -8.21 19.18
N GLU A 62 5.07 -8.73 17.96
CA GLU A 62 5.99 -9.70 17.35
C GLU A 62 7.39 -9.12 17.13
N ARG A 63 7.49 -7.88 16.64
CA ARG A 63 8.79 -7.19 16.53
C ARG A 63 9.47 -7.03 17.88
N GLN A 64 8.72 -6.71 18.93
CA GLN A 64 9.27 -6.62 20.28
C GLN A 64 9.73 -7.99 20.80
N HIS A 65 8.98 -9.06 20.54
CA HIS A 65 9.37 -10.43 20.88
C HIS A 65 10.63 -10.90 20.15
N GLN A 66 10.80 -10.53 18.87
CA GLN A 66 12.03 -10.83 18.11
C GLN A 66 13.23 -10.08 18.71
N TYR A 67 13.06 -8.82 19.07
CA TYR A 67 14.11 -8.04 19.76
C TYR A 67 14.47 -8.59 21.15
N THR A 68 13.51 -9.11 21.93
CA THR A 68 13.80 -9.74 23.23
C THR A 68 14.42 -11.13 23.06
N LYS A 69 14.01 -11.91 22.06
CA LYS A 69 14.57 -13.23 21.78
C LYS A 69 16.04 -13.16 21.35
N ILE A 70 16.43 -12.15 20.58
CA ILE A 70 17.83 -11.88 20.22
C ILE A 70 18.66 -11.52 21.47
N ARG A 71 18.07 -10.89 22.49
CA ARG A 71 18.75 -10.53 23.75
C ARG A 71 19.03 -11.72 24.65
N ASP A 72 18.12 -12.70 24.72
CA ASP A 72 18.31 -13.89 25.58
C ASP A 72 19.35 -14.85 25.02
N ASP A 73 19.54 -14.88 23.69
CA ASP A 73 20.60 -15.66 23.02
C ASP A 73 21.98 -14.98 23.10
N THR A 74 22.05 -13.69 23.46
CA THR A 74 23.29 -12.93 23.65
C THR A 74 23.50 -12.57 25.11
N ASN A 75 23.65 -13.58 25.98
CA ASN A 75 24.33 -13.39 27.25
C ASN A 75 25.81 -13.10 26.99
N GLY A 76 26.13 -11.81 26.86
CA GLY A 76 27.49 -11.29 26.82
C GLY A 76 27.76 -10.46 25.59
N ILE A 77 27.33 -9.19 25.60
CA ILE A 77 28.15 -8.00 25.36
C ILE A 77 27.19 -6.82 25.44
N ASP A 78 27.30 -6.11 26.55
CA ASP A 78 26.60 -4.87 26.84
C ASP A 78 27.30 -3.70 26.12
N HIS A 79 26.49 -2.67 25.83
CA HIS A 79 26.79 -1.36 25.26
C HIS A 79 26.91 -1.20 23.74
N PHE A 80 25.89 -0.56 23.15
CA PHE A 80 26.13 0.55 22.22
C PHE A 80 25.13 1.69 22.45
N ILE A 81 25.71 2.87 22.75
CA ILE A 81 25.08 4.19 22.79
C ILE A 81 24.89 4.69 21.34
N PRO A 82 23.84 5.48 21.03
CA PRO A 82 23.63 6.11 19.74
C PRO A 82 24.77 7.05 19.28
N LEU A 83 24.97 7.00 17.98
CA LEU A 83 25.96 7.67 17.14
C LEU A 83 25.84 9.21 17.16
N GLU A 84 26.87 9.93 17.62
CA GLU A 84 27.09 11.34 17.27
C GLU A 84 28.60 11.71 17.30
N SER A 85 29.08 12.15 16.13
CA SER A 85 30.31 12.90 15.79
C SER A 85 31.46 13.06 16.81
N ALA A 86 32.65 12.57 16.45
CA ALA A 86 33.92 13.23 16.76
C ALA A 86 35.04 12.80 15.80
N GLU A 87 35.82 13.78 15.39
CA GLU A 87 36.89 13.77 14.39
C GLU A 87 38.11 12.92 14.82
N LEU A 88 38.75 12.28 13.84
CA LEU A 88 40.01 11.55 14.00
C LEU A 88 41.20 12.51 14.07
N THR A 89 41.81 12.65 15.25
CA THR A 89 43.17 13.18 15.42
C THR A 89 44.14 12.00 15.46
N HIS A 90 44.97 11.84 14.42
CA HIS A 90 46.11 10.93 14.46
C HIS A 90 47.28 11.59 15.19
N GLN A 91 47.75 11.01 16.30
CA GLN A 91 49.09 11.26 16.81
C GLN A 91 49.92 9.99 16.77
N SER A 92 51.08 10.16 16.14
CA SER A 92 52.18 9.24 15.99
C SER A 92 52.90 9.05 17.34
N THR A 93 53.34 7.84 17.66
CA THR A 93 54.36 7.63 18.70
C THR A 93 55.28 6.49 18.29
N ALA A 94 56.46 6.85 17.81
CA ALA A 94 57.61 5.97 17.79
C ALA A 94 58.15 5.82 19.23
N SER A 95 58.45 4.60 19.65
CA SER A 95 59.18 4.34 20.90
C SER A 95 60.33 3.39 20.59
N SER A 96 61.53 3.96 20.67
CA SER A 96 62.82 3.27 20.72
C SER A 96 62.97 2.57 22.08
N ILE A 97 63.44 1.33 22.07
CA ILE A 97 63.99 0.68 23.26
C ILE A 97 65.41 0.21 22.90
N GLU A 98 66.39 0.95 23.40
CA GLU A 98 67.75 0.46 23.61
C GLU A 98 67.74 -0.55 24.76
N GLN A 99 68.50 -1.64 24.64
CA GLN A 99 68.91 -2.38 25.83
C GLN A 99 70.34 -2.91 25.73
N ASP A 100 71.12 -2.27 26.58
CA ASP A 100 72.46 -2.51 27.06
C ASP A 100 72.68 -3.94 27.59
N ARG A 101 73.79 -4.59 27.23
CA ARG A 101 74.39 -5.73 27.95
C ARG A 101 75.91 -5.78 27.72
N GLN A 102 76.64 -5.11 28.60
CA GLN A 102 78.02 -5.45 28.92
C GLN A 102 78.06 -6.61 29.94
N SER A 103 78.99 -7.55 29.77
CA SER A 103 79.60 -8.26 30.89
C SER A 103 81.00 -8.78 30.54
N PRO A 104 81.89 -8.90 31.54
CA PRO A 104 83.34 -8.83 31.37
C PRO A 104 84.03 -10.18 31.66
N ILE A 105 85.14 -10.47 30.98
CA ILE A 105 86.09 -11.50 31.43
C ILE A 105 87.52 -10.96 31.26
N SER A 106 88.15 -10.73 32.42
CA SER A 106 89.57 -10.62 32.75
C SER A 106 90.41 -11.73 32.10
N SER A 107 91.71 -11.77 31.96
CA SER A 107 92.90 -10.97 32.31
C SER A 107 94.08 -11.79 31.74
N GLU A 108 95.26 -11.18 31.66
CA GLU A 108 96.57 -11.82 31.44
C GLU A 108 96.88 -12.31 30.02
N ILE A 109 97.83 -11.63 29.36
CA ILE A 109 99.14 -12.22 28.99
C ILE A 109 100.13 -11.05 28.96
N SER A 110 101.14 -11.13 29.84
CA SER A 110 102.34 -10.32 29.78
C SER A 110 103.43 -11.06 29.00
N CYS A 111 104.18 -10.30 28.21
CA CYS A 111 105.51 -10.60 27.66
C CYS A 111 105.56 -11.64 26.52
N VAL A 112 105.83 -11.20 25.28
CA VAL A 112 107.15 -11.32 24.62
C VAL A 112 107.18 -10.35 23.42
N GLU A 113 107.68 -9.14 23.69
CA GLU A 113 108.10 -8.19 22.66
C GLU A 113 109.24 -8.82 21.84
N ASN A 114 109.03 -8.83 20.52
CA ASN A 114 110.00 -8.78 19.40
C ASN A 114 109.59 -9.62 18.18
N THR A 115 108.36 -10.15 18.15
CA THR A 115 107.66 -10.60 16.92
C THR A 115 106.23 -10.04 16.78
N GLU A 116 105.76 -9.25 17.75
CA GLU A 116 104.33 -8.91 17.96
C GLU A 116 103.73 -7.83 17.03
N LEU A 117 104.55 -6.95 16.44
CA LEU A 117 104.06 -5.89 15.55
C LEU A 117 103.50 -6.43 14.22
N HIS A 118 104.03 -7.55 13.72
CA HIS A 118 103.49 -8.22 12.52
C HIS A 118 102.34 -9.19 12.83
N SER A 119 102.29 -9.78 14.03
CA SER A 119 101.22 -10.69 14.46
C SER A 119 99.90 -9.96 14.74
N SER A 120 99.92 -8.83 15.44
CA SER A 120 98.71 -8.06 15.77
C SER A 120 98.02 -7.49 14.53
N HIS A 121 98.80 -6.98 13.57
CA HIS A 121 98.27 -6.43 12.32
C HIS A 121 97.66 -7.52 11.41
N THR A 122 98.29 -8.70 11.35
CA THR A 122 97.76 -9.85 10.60
C THR A 122 96.51 -10.45 11.25
N LEU A 123 96.46 -10.57 12.58
CA LEU A 123 95.24 -10.97 13.31
C LEU A 123 94.09 -9.96 13.15
N GLN A 124 94.38 -8.65 13.17
CA GLN A 124 93.36 -7.61 13.02
C GLN A 124 92.77 -7.57 11.60
N THR A 125 93.61 -7.77 10.58
CA THR A 125 93.20 -7.87 9.17
C THR A 125 92.39 -9.15 8.93
N HIS A 126 92.82 -10.30 9.45
CA HIS A 126 92.03 -11.55 9.41
C HIS A 126 90.68 -11.42 10.14
N THR A 127 90.63 -10.74 11.29
CA THR A 127 89.39 -10.52 12.03
C THR A 127 88.42 -9.61 11.26
N LYS A 128 88.92 -8.56 10.60
CA LYS A 128 88.11 -7.71 9.70
C LYS A 128 87.56 -8.52 8.52
N TYR A 129 88.39 -9.37 7.91
CA TYR A 129 87.97 -10.24 6.82
C TYR A 129 86.87 -11.22 7.24
N LEU A 130 87.03 -11.92 8.37
CA LEU A 130 86.02 -12.84 8.89
C LEU A 130 84.71 -12.13 9.27
N LYS A 131 84.76 -10.91 9.82
CA LYS A 131 83.57 -10.09 10.07
C LYS A 131 82.86 -9.71 8.76
N LYS A 132 83.60 -9.31 7.73
CA LYS A 132 83.06 -9.02 6.38
C LYS A 132 82.37 -10.26 5.80
N LEU A 133 83.02 -11.43 5.89
CA LEU A 133 82.49 -12.69 5.38
C LEU A 133 81.22 -13.12 6.11
N ARG A 134 81.17 -12.97 7.44
CA ARG A 134 79.96 -13.20 8.25
C ARG A 134 78.84 -12.24 7.85
N GLN A 135 79.15 -10.95 7.67
CA GLN A 135 78.17 -9.94 7.26
C GLN A 135 77.59 -10.24 5.88
N ASP A 136 78.43 -10.66 4.93
CA ASP A 136 78.00 -11.06 3.59
C ASP A 136 77.11 -12.32 3.64
N LEU A 137 77.46 -13.30 4.48
CA LEU A 137 76.65 -14.51 4.68
C LEU A 137 75.27 -14.17 5.27
N ILE A 138 75.22 -13.35 6.33
CA ILE A 138 73.97 -12.88 6.95
C ILE A 138 73.13 -12.10 5.93
N SER A 139 73.76 -11.22 5.16
CA SER A 139 73.08 -10.43 4.13
C SER A 139 72.50 -11.31 3.01
N LYS A 140 73.22 -12.38 2.62
CA LYS A 140 72.74 -13.34 1.63
C LYS A 140 71.53 -14.13 2.15
N ILE A 141 71.62 -14.67 3.36
CA ILE A 141 70.52 -15.39 4.02
C ILE A 141 69.28 -14.50 4.16
N ASN A 142 69.45 -13.25 4.60
CA ASN A 142 68.33 -12.31 4.73
C ASN A 142 67.67 -11.99 3.39
N LYS A 143 68.44 -11.79 2.32
CA LYS A 143 67.89 -11.57 0.97
C LYS A 143 67.08 -12.78 0.49
N GLU A 144 67.58 -13.98 0.73
CA GLU A 144 66.93 -15.23 0.34
C GLU A 144 65.62 -15.47 1.12
N ASN A 145 65.63 -15.23 2.43
CA ASN A 145 64.43 -15.30 3.29
C ASN A 145 63.37 -14.26 2.89
N VAL A 146 63.77 -13.02 2.60
CA VAL A 146 62.85 -11.97 2.11
C VAL A 146 62.21 -12.38 0.79
N LEU A 147 62.98 -12.97 -0.12
CA LEU A 147 62.47 -13.44 -1.42
C LEU A 147 61.46 -14.59 -1.24
N TYR A 148 61.76 -15.57 -0.38
CA TYR A 148 60.86 -16.67 -0.06
C TYR A 148 59.53 -16.17 0.51
N LEU A 149 59.58 -15.31 1.54
CA LEU A 149 58.38 -14.74 2.15
C LEU A 149 57.57 -13.90 1.16
N LYS A 150 58.24 -13.18 0.26
CA LYS A 150 57.57 -12.42 -0.79
C LYS A 150 56.82 -13.33 -1.75
N ASN A 151 57.44 -14.41 -2.23
CA ASN A 151 56.79 -15.38 -3.12
C ASN A 151 55.59 -16.06 -2.44
N GLU A 152 55.72 -16.42 -1.17
CA GLU A 152 54.63 -17.10 -0.46
C GLU A 152 53.46 -16.15 -0.16
N ARG A 153 53.77 -14.90 0.18
CA ARG A 153 52.76 -13.85 0.27
C ARG A 153 52.04 -13.66 -1.07
N GLU A 154 52.77 -13.66 -2.19
CA GLU A 154 52.22 -13.51 -3.54
C GLU A 154 51.27 -14.66 -3.89
N LYS A 155 51.63 -15.91 -3.59
CA LYS A 155 50.75 -17.07 -3.78
C LYS A 155 49.45 -16.94 -2.99
N LEU A 156 49.54 -16.62 -1.70
CA LEU A 156 48.37 -16.43 -0.84
C LEU A 156 47.48 -15.30 -1.34
N THR A 157 48.05 -14.18 -1.80
CA THR A 157 47.26 -13.10 -2.43
C THR A 157 46.55 -13.58 -3.69
N ASN A 158 47.21 -14.34 -4.56
CA ASN A 158 46.61 -14.83 -5.80
C ASN A 158 45.47 -15.82 -5.52
N GLU A 159 45.63 -16.70 -4.54
CA GLU A 159 44.59 -17.65 -4.12
C GLU A 159 43.38 -16.94 -3.52
N ASN A 160 43.61 -15.96 -2.63
CA ASN A 160 42.54 -15.13 -2.07
C ASN A 160 41.79 -14.34 -3.15
N VAL A 161 42.51 -13.76 -4.13
CA VAL A 161 41.88 -13.06 -5.26
C VAL A 161 40.99 -14.02 -6.06
N LYS A 162 41.48 -15.23 -6.37
CA LYS A 162 40.71 -16.24 -7.09
C LYS A 162 39.44 -16.67 -6.32
N TYR A 163 39.56 -16.86 -5.01
CA TYR A 163 38.43 -17.17 -4.14
C TYR A 163 37.40 -16.04 -4.16
N LEU A 164 37.83 -14.80 -3.91
CA LEU A 164 36.94 -13.63 -3.89
C LEU A 164 36.25 -13.42 -5.24
N GLU A 165 36.93 -13.67 -6.35
CA GLU A 165 36.33 -13.55 -7.68
C GLU A 165 35.28 -14.64 -7.95
N THR A 166 35.52 -15.86 -7.47
CA THR A 166 34.55 -16.97 -7.56
C THR A 166 33.31 -16.66 -6.72
N GLU A 167 33.53 -16.17 -5.50
CA GLU A 167 32.45 -15.81 -4.58
C GLU A 167 31.61 -14.64 -5.11
N ARG A 168 32.28 -13.63 -5.70
CA ARG A 168 31.60 -12.52 -6.38
C ARG A 168 30.71 -13.02 -7.52
N LYS A 169 31.18 -13.98 -8.33
CA LYS A 169 30.39 -14.57 -9.43
C LYS A 169 29.19 -15.36 -8.90
N ARG A 170 29.37 -16.12 -7.81
CA ARG A 170 28.29 -16.87 -7.13
C ARG A 170 27.20 -15.93 -6.63
N LEU A 171 27.57 -14.90 -5.88
CA LEU A 171 26.64 -13.93 -5.32
C LEU A 171 25.92 -13.12 -6.41
N GLN A 172 26.62 -12.76 -7.49
CA GLN A 172 26.00 -12.10 -8.63
C GLN A 172 24.93 -12.99 -9.27
N PHE A 173 25.24 -14.26 -9.48
CA PHE A 173 24.28 -15.22 -10.04
C PHE A 173 23.05 -15.40 -9.14
N GLU A 174 23.26 -15.53 -7.83
CA GLU A 174 22.18 -15.67 -6.85
C GLU A 174 21.28 -14.42 -6.83
N TYR A 175 21.87 -13.22 -6.86
CA TYR A 175 21.14 -11.97 -6.98
C TYR A 175 20.32 -11.90 -8.27
N ASP A 176 20.92 -12.23 -9.42
CA ASP A 176 20.24 -12.17 -10.72
C ASP A 176 19.06 -13.16 -10.76
N CYS A 177 19.23 -14.34 -10.15
CA CYS A 177 18.18 -15.36 -10.05
C CYS A 177 17.01 -14.86 -9.20
N HIS A 178 17.27 -14.35 -7.98
CA HIS A 178 16.22 -13.81 -7.11
C HIS A 178 15.53 -12.58 -7.72
N PHE A 179 16.29 -11.72 -8.39
CA PHE A 179 15.71 -10.56 -9.08
C PHE A 179 14.76 -11.00 -10.19
N LYS A 180 15.13 -12.03 -10.95
CA LYS A 180 14.28 -12.61 -11.99
C LYS A 180 12.99 -13.18 -11.41
N GLU A 181 13.08 -13.97 -10.34
CA GLU A 181 11.92 -14.54 -9.64
C GLU A 181 10.98 -13.46 -9.11
N PHE A 182 11.53 -12.42 -8.48
CA PHE A 182 10.77 -11.28 -7.99
C PHE A 182 10.06 -10.54 -9.13
N SER A 183 10.78 -10.30 -10.24
CA SER A 183 10.22 -9.65 -11.43
C SER A 183 9.06 -10.46 -12.03
N ASP A 184 9.23 -11.77 -12.17
CA ASP A 184 8.19 -12.66 -12.71
C ASP A 184 6.98 -12.75 -11.76
N ALA A 185 7.20 -12.77 -10.44
CA ALA A 185 6.14 -12.74 -9.44
C ALA A 185 5.36 -11.41 -9.47
N SER A 186 6.06 -10.29 -9.61
CA SER A 186 5.48 -8.96 -9.76
C SER A 186 4.62 -8.86 -11.01
N TYR A 187 5.09 -9.39 -12.15
CA TYR A 187 4.33 -9.43 -13.40
C TYR A 187 3.06 -10.29 -13.27
N LYS A 188 3.18 -11.50 -12.69
CA LYS A 188 2.02 -12.37 -12.43
C LYS A 188 0.99 -11.70 -11.52
N LEU A 189 1.44 -10.97 -10.48
CA LEU A 189 0.55 -10.25 -9.59
C LEU A 189 -0.17 -9.13 -10.33
N LYS A 190 0.55 -8.35 -11.14
CA LYS A 190 -0.03 -7.29 -11.98
C LYS A 190 -1.11 -7.86 -12.92
N GLN A 191 -0.81 -8.96 -13.60
CA GLN A 191 -1.77 -9.62 -14.50
C GLN A 191 -3.04 -10.04 -13.77
N LYS A 192 -2.92 -10.66 -12.58
CA LYS A 192 -4.08 -11.05 -11.76
C LYS A 192 -4.97 -9.86 -11.41
N PHE A 193 -4.37 -8.70 -11.10
CA PHE A 193 -5.15 -7.49 -10.84
C PHE A 193 -5.87 -7.03 -12.10
N GLU A 194 -5.18 -6.95 -13.23
CA GLU A 194 -5.74 -6.52 -14.51
C GLU A 194 -6.91 -7.40 -14.96
N ASP A 195 -6.76 -8.73 -14.87
CA ASP A 195 -7.82 -9.69 -15.17
C ASP A 195 -9.03 -9.50 -14.25
N ARG A 196 -8.80 -9.27 -12.95
CA ARG A 196 -9.87 -9.02 -11.98
C ARG A 196 -10.60 -7.71 -12.26
N TYR A 197 -9.88 -6.66 -12.62
CA TYR A 197 -10.49 -5.38 -13.00
C TYR A 197 -11.32 -5.54 -14.27
N LYS A 198 -10.76 -6.17 -15.31
CA LYS A 198 -11.46 -6.43 -16.57
C LYS A 198 -12.72 -7.26 -16.36
N SER A 199 -12.65 -8.32 -15.57
CA SER A 199 -13.82 -9.15 -15.23
C SER A 199 -14.92 -8.37 -14.52
N LYS A 200 -14.57 -7.52 -13.54
CA LYS A 200 -15.55 -6.66 -12.85
C LYS A 200 -16.20 -5.66 -13.80
N VAL A 201 -15.41 -5.02 -14.66
CA VAL A 201 -15.93 -4.09 -15.67
C VAL A 201 -16.89 -4.78 -16.62
N SER A 202 -16.52 -5.94 -17.19
CA SER A 202 -17.42 -6.68 -18.08
C SER A 202 -18.71 -7.15 -17.39
N THR A 203 -18.64 -7.49 -16.10
CA THR A 203 -19.84 -7.83 -15.31
C THR A 203 -20.76 -6.63 -15.14
N MET A 204 -20.20 -5.46 -14.78
CA MET A 204 -20.96 -4.22 -14.66
C MET A 204 -21.58 -3.81 -16.00
N GLU A 205 -20.81 -3.84 -17.09
CA GLU A 205 -21.30 -3.53 -18.44
C GLU A 205 -22.48 -4.41 -18.82
N THR A 206 -22.36 -5.74 -18.60
CA THR A 206 -23.44 -6.68 -18.89
C THR A 206 -24.70 -6.37 -18.08
N GLN A 207 -24.56 -6.03 -16.79
CA GLN A 207 -25.69 -5.62 -15.95
C GLN A 207 -26.32 -4.30 -16.43
N PHE A 208 -25.51 -3.31 -16.81
CA PHE A 208 -26.01 -2.04 -17.35
C PHE A 208 -26.77 -2.24 -18.66
N TYR A 209 -26.23 -3.02 -19.59
CA TYR A 209 -26.92 -3.31 -20.85
C TYR A 209 -28.21 -4.09 -20.63
N SER A 210 -28.22 -5.07 -19.73
CA SER A 210 -29.43 -5.85 -19.41
C SER A 210 -30.54 -4.97 -18.82
N THR A 211 -30.20 -4.11 -17.85
CA THR A 211 -31.19 -3.24 -17.20
C THR A 211 -31.69 -2.16 -18.16
N THR A 212 -30.81 -1.56 -18.96
CA THR A 212 -31.18 -0.58 -19.98
C THR A 212 -32.16 -1.17 -20.98
N ASN A 213 -31.86 -2.36 -21.51
CA ASN A 213 -32.73 -3.04 -22.47
C ASN A 213 -34.10 -3.42 -21.86
N GLU A 214 -34.17 -3.73 -20.56
CA GLU A 214 -35.45 -3.96 -19.89
C GLU A 214 -36.29 -2.67 -19.81
N TYR A 215 -35.66 -1.53 -19.48
CA TYR A 215 -36.35 -0.25 -19.48
C TYR A 215 -36.77 0.19 -20.87
N ASP A 216 -35.95 -0.02 -21.90
CA ASP A 216 -36.30 0.28 -23.29
C ASP A 216 -37.54 -0.50 -23.74
N LYS A 217 -37.63 -1.79 -23.39
CA LYS A 217 -38.84 -2.60 -23.66
C LYS A 217 -40.08 -2.01 -22.97
N LYS A 218 -39.98 -1.64 -21.69
CA LYS A 218 -41.10 -1.01 -20.96
C LYS A 218 -41.51 0.31 -21.59
N ILE A 219 -40.55 1.11 -22.06
CA ILE A 219 -40.82 2.37 -22.77
C ILE A 219 -41.58 2.11 -24.07
N ILE A 220 -41.18 1.09 -24.84
CA ILE A 220 -41.87 0.69 -26.08
C ILE A 220 -43.32 0.25 -25.79
N ASP A 221 -43.53 -0.57 -24.76
CA ASP A 221 -44.87 -1.05 -24.37
C ASP A 221 -45.79 0.08 -23.90
N LEU A 222 -45.26 1.00 -23.09
CA LEU A 222 -45.98 2.19 -22.63
C LEU A 222 -46.30 3.13 -23.80
N THR A 223 -45.34 3.35 -24.70
CA THR A 223 -45.52 4.17 -25.90
C THR A 223 -46.63 3.60 -26.78
N SER A 224 -46.64 2.27 -26.98
CA SER A 224 -47.69 1.58 -27.72
C SER A 224 -49.06 1.74 -27.06
N SER A 225 -49.13 1.65 -25.73
CA SER A 225 -50.36 1.84 -24.96
C SER A 225 -50.89 3.28 -25.05
N ILE A 226 -50.01 4.28 -24.94
CA ILE A 226 -50.34 5.70 -25.09
C ILE A 226 -50.93 5.98 -26.48
N ASN A 227 -50.34 5.40 -27.53
CA ASN A 227 -50.83 5.57 -28.90
C ASN A 227 -52.25 5.00 -29.06
N ARG A 228 -52.54 3.82 -28.52
CA ARG A 228 -53.91 3.26 -28.52
C ARG A 228 -54.90 4.18 -27.81
N TYR A 229 -54.58 4.64 -26.59
CA TYR A 229 -55.46 5.55 -25.86
C TYR A 229 -55.66 6.88 -26.57
N LYS A 230 -54.65 7.38 -27.28
CA LYS A 230 -54.76 8.58 -28.10
C LYS A 230 -55.72 8.38 -29.27
N GLU A 231 -55.69 7.22 -29.93
CA GLU A 231 -56.63 6.86 -31.00
C GLU A 231 -58.07 6.74 -30.48
N ASP A 232 -58.26 6.05 -29.34
CA ASP A 232 -59.56 5.93 -28.67
C ASP A 232 -60.11 7.30 -28.26
N MET A 233 -59.28 8.18 -27.72
CA MET A 233 -59.69 9.53 -27.36
C MET A 233 -60.11 10.35 -28.59
N GLN A 234 -59.43 10.17 -29.72
CA GLN A 234 -59.83 10.82 -30.97
C GLN A 234 -61.15 10.29 -31.52
N SER A 235 -61.37 8.97 -31.46
CA SER A 235 -62.63 8.36 -31.90
C SER A 235 -63.79 8.83 -31.02
N LEU A 236 -63.62 8.81 -29.69
CA LEU A 236 -64.60 9.33 -28.73
C LEU A 236 -64.90 10.82 -28.97
N LYS A 237 -63.89 11.65 -29.18
CA LYS A 237 -64.07 13.08 -29.51
C LYS A 237 -64.95 13.28 -30.75
N LYS A 238 -64.76 12.48 -31.81
CA LYS A 238 -65.61 12.53 -33.01
C LYS A 238 -67.04 12.11 -32.70
N THR A 239 -67.24 11.04 -31.93
CA THR A 239 -68.58 10.58 -31.55
C THR A 239 -69.32 11.61 -30.69
N ASN A 240 -68.66 12.20 -29.70
CA ASN A 240 -69.23 13.25 -28.85
C ASN A 240 -69.64 14.49 -29.64
N LYS A 241 -68.87 14.88 -30.66
CA LYS A 241 -69.26 15.98 -31.56
C LYS A 241 -70.55 15.63 -32.32
N ALA A 242 -70.64 14.42 -32.87
CA ALA A 242 -71.82 13.98 -33.60
C ALA A 242 -73.06 13.85 -32.71
N THR A 243 -72.92 13.39 -31.46
CA THR A 243 -74.03 13.33 -30.50
C THR A 243 -74.49 14.72 -30.09
N LEU A 244 -73.57 15.67 -29.89
CA LEU A 244 -73.92 17.07 -29.58
C LEU A 244 -74.73 17.70 -30.72
N GLU A 245 -74.35 17.49 -31.97
CA GLU A 245 -75.10 17.96 -33.14
C GLU A 245 -76.52 17.37 -33.20
N LYS A 246 -76.68 16.09 -32.81
CA LYS A 246 -78.01 15.44 -32.71
C LYS A 246 -78.85 16.03 -31.57
N ILE A 247 -78.25 16.28 -30.41
CA ILE A 247 -78.93 16.90 -29.26
C ILE A 247 -79.43 18.30 -29.65
N ASN A 248 -78.59 19.13 -30.27
CA ASN A 248 -78.99 20.48 -30.70
C ASN A 248 -80.17 20.45 -31.68
N LYS A 249 -80.20 19.46 -32.59
CA LYS A 249 -81.35 19.27 -33.51
C LYS A 249 -82.63 18.89 -32.77
N LEU A 250 -82.53 18.03 -31.75
CA LEU A 250 -83.66 17.63 -30.92
C LEU A 250 -84.17 18.80 -30.07
N GLU A 251 -83.26 19.56 -29.46
CA GLU A 251 -83.59 20.74 -28.66
C GLU A 251 -84.35 21.79 -29.48
N ASN A 252 -83.91 22.05 -30.72
CA ASN A 252 -84.63 22.92 -31.64
C ASN A 252 -86.05 22.42 -31.97
N LYS A 253 -86.22 21.10 -32.14
CA LYS A 253 -87.56 20.51 -32.36
C LYS A 253 -88.44 20.61 -31.11
N CYS A 254 -87.89 20.39 -29.92
CA CYS A 254 -88.64 20.55 -28.67
C CYS A 254 -89.13 22.00 -28.52
N ARG A 255 -88.27 22.99 -28.80
CA ARG A 255 -88.65 24.41 -28.77
C ARG A 255 -89.79 24.73 -29.75
N GLN A 256 -89.72 24.23 -30.98
CA GLN A 256 -90.81 24.39 -31.95
C GLN A 256 -92.13 23.77 -31.46
N LEU A 257 -92.07 22.61 -30.80
CA LEU A 257 -93.25 21.98 -30.22
C LEU A 257 -93.81 22.78 -29.04
N GLU A 258 -92.95 23.33 -28.17
CA GLU A 258 -93.35 24.22 -27.07
C GLU A 258 -94.05 25.49 -27.60
N ASP A 259 -93.55 26.09 -28.67
CA ASP A 259 -94.19 27.24 -29.32
C ASP A 259 -95.59 26.88 -29.84
N VAL A 260 -95.74 25.71 -30.49
CA VAL A 260 -97.02 25.22 -31.00
C VAL A 260 -98.00 24.92 -29.86
N VAL A 261 -97.55 24.29 -28.78
CA VAL A 261 -98.36 24.02 -27.59
C VAL A 261 -98.84 25.32 -26.97
N SER A 262 -97.92 26.28 -26.76
CA SER A 262 -98.24 27.60 -26.22
C SER A 262 -99.29 28.33 -27.06
N ALA A 263 -99.15 28.29 -28.39
CA ALA A 263 -100.13 28.88 -29.30
C ALA A 263 -101.51 28.20 -29.23
N LYS A 264 -101.54 26.87 -29.11
CA LYS A 264 -102.79 26.09 -28.91
C LYS A 264 -103.44 26.42 -27.57
N ASP A 265 -102.66 26.50 -26.49
CA ASP A 265 -103.16 26.84 -25.16
C ASP A 265 -103.78 28.24 -25.13
N GLN A 266 -103.12 29.24 -25.73
CA GLN A 266 -103.68 30.58 -25.90
C GLN A 266 -104.99 30.57 -26.70
N LYS A 267 -105.07 29.74 -27.75
CA LYS A 267 -106.29 29.60 -28.54
C LYS A 267 -107.43 28.95 -27.73
N ILE A 268 -107.13 27.95 -26.92
CA ILE A 268 -108.08 27.29 -26.02
C ILE A 268 -108.62 28.30 -25.00
N ILE A 269 -107.74 29.07 -24.35
CA ILE A 269 -108.14 30.13 -23.39
C ILE A 269 -109.08 31.12 -24.09
N SER A 270 -108.70 31.66 -25.26
CA SER A 270 -109.54 32.60 -26.00
C SER A 270 -110.91 32.03 -26.40
N LEU A 271 -110.97 30.75 -26.79
CA LEU A 271 -112.25 30.09 -27.10
C LEU A 271 -113.09 29.86 -25.85
N ASN A 272 -112.47 29.48 -24.73
CA ASN A 272 -113.13 29.30 -23.46
C ASN A 272 -113.72 30.61 -22.91
N ASP A 273 -112.97 31.71 -22.99
CA ASP A 273 -113.44 33.05 -22.61
C ASP A 273 -114.65 33.47 -23.45
N LYS A 274 -114.64 33.17 -24.77
CA LYS A 274 -115.81 33.40 -25.63
C LYS A 274 -117.01 32.57 -25.20
N ILE A 275 -116.84 31.28 -24.89
CA ILE A 275 -117.95 30.42 -24.42
C ILE A 275 -118.55 30.98 -23.12
N ILE A 276 -117.71 31.38 -22.17
CA ILE A 276 -118.15 31.98 -20.89
C ILE A 276 -118.95 33.27 -21.15
N SER A 277 -118.54 34.08 -22.14
CA SER A 277 -119.28 35.31 -22.49
C SER A 277 -120.67 35.04 -23.08
N TYR A 278 -120.88 33.91 -23.77
CA TYR A 278 -122.20 33.53 -24.33
C TYR A 278 -123.14 32.87 -23.31
N TYR A 279 -122.59 32.22 -22.27
CA TYR A 279 -123.35 31.60 -21.19
C TYR A 279 -122.81 32.06 -19.83
N PRO A 280 -123.09 33.31 -19.43
CA PRO A 280 -122.66 33.80 -18.13
C PRO A 280 -123.30 32.93 -17.06
N ARG A 281 -122.47 32.23 -16.26
CA ARG A 281 -122.97 31.50 -15.10
C ARG A 281 -123.57 32.52 -14.12
N GLY A 282 -124.89 32.47 -13.95
CA GLY A 282 -125.58 33.08 -12.80
C GLY A 282 -125.23 32.36 -11.52
#